data_AF-A0A3P9DDL7-F1
#
_entry.id   AF-A0A3P9DDL7-F1
#
_cell.length_a   1.000
_cell.length_b   1.000
_cell.length_c   1.000
_cell.angle_alpha   90.00
_cell.angle_beta   90.00
_cell.angle_gamma   90.00
#
_symmetry.space_group_name_H-M   'P 1'
#
loop_
_entity.id
_entity.type
_entity.pdbx_description
1 polymer ?
#
loop_
_entity_poly.entity_id
_entity_poly.type
_entity_poly.pdbx_seq_one_letter_code
_entity_poly.pdbx_strand_id
1 'polypeptide(L)'
;MNKSAVVHAPSNTEVSFCVSVLAATCVLMTSGFPRTGPLAHFPVSTERVITCDSFDSVQRLSCENGIIVQSVLYGRTDAETCSVGRPAEQLKNTQCSQDGALKVVKSRCDGQKVCEINTVLFHTSDPCYGIYKYVDTTYTCFPAIHSVTCEDSLANLQCDEGQVLLIHRADYGRHDATTCSFNRPASQLQNVQCSKQINKVAERYSCRLSFFTVLSKVSGSVFGDPCYGTYKYLEVAYSCHFADES
;
A
#
# COMPACT_ATOMS: atom_id res chain seq x y z
N MET A 1 -7.28 -33.10 -56.49
CA MET A 1 -6.18 -33.55 -55.62
C MET A 1 -5.94 -32.50 -54.56
N ASN A 2 -6.33 -32.83 -53.33
CA ASN A 2 -6.18 -32.04 -52.11
C ASN A 2 -4.70 -31.76 -51.78
N LYS A 3 -4.44 -30.60 -51.18
CA LYS A 3 -4.03 -30.53 -49.77
C LYS A 3 -4.10 -29.09 -49.24
N SER A 4 -5.06 -28.89 -48.32
CA SER A 4 -5.13 -27.77 -47.39
C SER A 4 -3.88 -27.75 -46.51
N ALA A 5 -3.26 -26.58 -46.34
CA ALA A 5 -2.23 -26.35 -45.33
C ALA A 5 -2.92 -26.04 -44.00
N VAL A 6 -2.71 -26.92 -43.02
CA VAL A 6 -3.22 -26.79 -41.65
C VAL A 6 -2.31 -25.85 -40.87
N VAL A 7 -2.84 -24.71 -40.43
CA VAL A 7 -2.20 -23.84 -39.44
C VAL A 7 -2.31 -24.54 -38.08
N HIS A 8 -1.19 -25.03 -37.55
CA HIS A 8 -1.13 -25.56 -36.19
C HIS A 8 -0.95 -24.43 -35.18
N ALA A 9 -1.85 -24.37 -34.20
CA ALA A 9 -1.71 -23.55 -33.00
C ALA A 9 -0.56 -24.07 -32.12
N PRO A 10 0.15 -23.20 -31.37
CA PRO A 10 1.14 -23.64 -30.41
C PRO A 10 0.46 -24.34 -29.22
N SER A 11 1.00 -25.50 -28.86
CA SER A 11 0.55 -26.41 -27.80
C SER A 11 0.87 -25.88 -26.40
N ASN A 12 -0.05 -26.13 -25.45
CA ASN A 12 0.03 -25.83 -24.03
C ASN A 12 1.15 -26.62 -23.30
N THR A 13 2.39 -26.13 -23.36
CA THR A 13 3.51 -26.66 -22.57
C THR A 13 4.37 -25.53 -21.99
N GLU A 14 3.78 -24.68 -21.14
CA GLU A 14 4.54 -23.75 -20.24
C GLU A 14 3.80 -23.53 -18.90
N VAL A 15 3.23 -24.59 -18.33
CA VAL A 15 2.66 -24.56 -16.97
C VAL A 15 3.05 -25.83 -16.23
N SER A 16 4.35 -26.08 -16.05
CA SER A 16 4.80 -27.20 -15.22
C SER A 16 6.30 -27.13 -14.87
N PHE A 17 6.74 -26.10 -14.15
CA PHE A 17 8.01 -26.17 -13.39
C PHE A 17 7.91 -25.31 -12.13
N CYS A 18 7.09 -25.75 -11.17
CA CYS A 18 7.15 -25.27 -9.79
C CYS A 18 7.08 -26.43 -8.77
N VAL A 19 7.35 -27.65 -9.21
CA VAL A 19 7.45 -28.81 -8.31
C VAL A 19 8.73 -29.56 -8.67
N SER A 20 9.47 -29.94 -7.63
CA SER A 20 10.63 -30.84 -7.58
C SER A 20 12.04 -30.22 -7.54
N VAL A 21 12.44 -29.75 -6.35
CA VAL A 21 13.76 -30.09 -5.77
C VAL A 21 13.61 -30.36 -4.26
N LEU A 22 13.51 -31.66 -3.97
CA LEU A 22 14.08 -32.43 -2.85
C LEU A 22 13.85 -32.03 -1.39
N ALA A 23 13.20 -32.98 -0.70
CA ALA A 23 13.33 -33.25 0.72
C ALA A 23 14.81 -33.28 1.16
N ALA A 24 15.13 -32.47 2.17
CA ALA A 24 16.35 -32.60 2.96
C ALA A 24 15.94 -32.70 4.44
N THR A 25 15.83 -33.96 4.88
CA THR A 25 16.08 -34.47 6.23
C THR A 25 16.08 -33.47 7.40
N CYS A 26 15.04 -33.59 8.23
CA CYS A 26 15.10 -33.34 9.66
C CYS A 26 16.37 -33.96 10.28
N VAL A 27 17.26 -33.13 10.81
CA VAL A 27 18.22 -33.54 11.84
C VAL A 27 18.14 -32.53 12.97
N LEU A 28 17.69 -33.01 14.13
CA LEU A 28 17.71 -32.30 15.41
C LEU A 28 19.16 -32.02 15.81
N MET A 29 19.52 -30.75 15.97
CA MET A 29 20.67 -30.35 16.77
C MET A 29 20.19 -29.41 17.86
N THR A 30 20.02 -29.98 19.06
CA THR A 30 19.88 -29.24 20.31
C THR A 30 21.24 -28.66 20.67
N SER A 31 21.37 -27.33 20.60
CA SER A 31 22.31 -26.59 21.44
C SER A 31 21.71 -25.23 21.78
N GLY A 32 21.46 -25.04 23.06
CA GLY A 32 20.87 -23.83 23.61
C GLY A 32 21.82 -22.65 23.50
N PHE A 33 21.36 -21.62 22.81
CA PHE A 33 21.81 -20.25 23.02
C PHE A 33 20.68 -19.50 23.72
N PRO A 34 20.96 -18.60 24.69
CA PRO A 34 19.94 -17.71 25.19
C PRO A 34 19.54 -16.78 24.03
N ARG A 35 18.44 -17.11 23.35
CA ARG A 35 17.78 -16.18 22.44
C ARG A 35 17.25 -15.06 23.31
N THR A 36 17.94 -13.92 23.30
CA THR A 36 17.31 -12.63 23.54
C THR A 36 16.01 -12.62 22.75
N GLY A 37 14.88 -12.51 23.47
CA GLY A 37 13.55 -12.66 22.89
C GLY A 37 13.35 -11.70 21.70
N PRO A 38 12.45 -12.05 20.75
CA PRO A 38 12.27 -11.24 19.56
C PRO A 38 11.80 -9.85 19.97
N LEU A 39 12.35 -8.82 19.32
CA LEU A 39 11.73 -7.50 19.29
C LEU A 39 10.34 -7.68 18.68
N ALA A 40 9.32 -7.87 19.52
CA ALA A 40 7.94 -7.64 19.12
C ALA A 40 7.90 -6.19 18.63
N HIS A 41 7.73 -6.01 17.32
CA HIS A 41 7.77 -4.68 16.72
C HIS A 41 6.43 -3.99 16.96
N PHE A 42 6.30 -3.43 18.16
CA PHE A 42 5.17 -2.62 18.55
C PHE A 42 5.07 -1.37 17.66
N PRO A 43 3.86 -0.81 17.46
CA PRO A 43 3.72 0.50 16.82
C PRO A 43 4.65 1.50 17.50
N VAL A 44 5.44 2.21 16.69
CA VAL A 44 6.51 3.11 17.15
C VAL A 44 5.89 4.32 17.86
N SER A 45 4.82 4.85 17.30
CA SER A 45 4.08 5.98 17.83
C SER A 45 2.63 5.97 17.32
N THR A 46 1.74 6.61 18.07
CA THR A 46 0.38 6.95 17.63
C THR A 46 0.29 8.46 17.53
N GLU A 47 -0.22 8.95 16.41
CA GLU A 47 -0.33 10.37 16.09
C GLU A 47 -1.77 10.71 15.71
N ARG A 48 -2.18 11.95 15.99
CA ARG A 48 -3.50 12.50 15.66
C ARG A 48 -3.34 13.85 14.99
N VAL A 49 -4.00 14.03 13.85
CA VAL A 49 -3.95 15.26 13.06
C VAL A 49 -5.38 15.72 12.79
N ILE A 50 -5.66 16.99 13.08
CA ILE A 50 -6.94 17.65 12.79
C ILE A 50 -6.72 18.72 11.74
N THR A 51 -7.59 18.77 10.74
CA THR A 51 -7.56 19.77 9.67
C THR A 51 -8.96 20.32 9.45
N CYS A 52 -9.12 21.63 9.61
CA CYS A 52 -10.40 22.30 9.37
C CYS A 52 -10.76 22.28 7.89
N ASP A 53 -12.02 22.00 7.57
CA ASP A 53 -12.47 21.86 6.18
C ASP A 53 -12.40 23.20 5.42
N SER A 54 -11.83 23.17 4.22
CA SER A 54 -11.72 24.27 3.27
C SER A 54 -11.47 23.69 1.88
N PHE A 55 -11.56 24.49 0.81
CA PHE A 55 -11.28 24.00 -0.54
C PHE A 55 -9.80 23.68 -0.77
N ASP A 56 -8.91 24.40 -0.09
CA ASP A 56 -7.45 24.26 -0.24
C ASP A 56 -6.79 23.56 0.95
N SER A 57 -7.59 23.04 1.89
CA SER A 57 -7.06 22.36 3.07
C SER A 57 -6.42 21.02 2.69
N VAL A 58 -5.16 20.86 3.07
CA VAL A 58 -4.42 19.60 2.92
C VAL A 58 -4.04 19.07 4.29
N GLN A 59 -4.52 17.87 4.60
CA GLN A 59 -4.08 17.14 5.79
C GLN A 59 -2.84 16.31 5.46
N ARG A 60 -1.76 16.50 6.21
CA ARG A 60 -0.50 15.78 6.03
C ARG A 60 -0.25 14.81 7.20
N LEU A 61 -0.10 13.53 6.88
CA LEU A 61 0.32 12.47 7.81
C LEU A 61 1.77 12.12 7.50
N SER A 62 2.60 11.87 8.51
CA SER A 62 4.03 11.61 8.30
C SER A 62 4.58 10.62 9.32
N CYS A 63 5.33 9.63 8.84
CA CYS A 63 6.10 8.69 9.64
C CYS A 63 7.48 8.52 8.99
N GLU A 64 8.45 8.03 9.76
CA GLU A 64 9.77 7.70 9.23
C GLU A 64 9.72 6.54 8.21
N ASN A 65 8.96 5.49 8.56
CA ASN A 65 8.95 4.23 7.83
C ASN A 65 7.58 3.92 7.21
N GLY A 66 6.48 3.91 7.96
CA GLY A 66 5.17 3.70 7.36
C GLY A 66 4.02 4.14 8.25
N ILE A 67 2.92 4.51 7.61
CA ILE A 67 1.64 4.92 8.21
C ILE A 67 0.67 3.75 8.18
N ILE A 68 -0.02 3.48 9.30
CA ILE A 68 -1.27 2.70 9.32
C ILE A 68 -2.36 3.58 9.93
N VAL A 69 -3.38 3.87 9.16
CA VAL A 69 -4.51 4.70 9.59
C VAL A 69 -5.39 3.88 10.53
N GLN A 70 -5.71 4.41 11.71
CA GLN A 70 -6.51 3.73 12.73
C GLN A 70 -7.97 4.18 12.68
N SER A 71 -8.19 5.50 12.69
CA SER A 71 -9.51 6.10 12.64
C SER A 71 -9.50 7.39 11.84
N VAL A 72 -10.64 7.69 11.21
CA VAL A 72 -10.86 8.94 10.49
C VAL A 72 -12.28 9.38 10.72
N LEU A 73 -12.43 10.64 11.08
CA LEU A 73 -13.68 11.38 11.10
C LEU A 73 -13.60 12.46 10.02
N TYR A 74 -14.59 12.53 9.15
CA TYR A 74 -14.93 13.76 8.43
C TYR A 74 -16.32 14.21 8.86
N GLY A 75 -16.41 15.36 9.50
CA GLY A 75 -17.66 15.81 10.11
C GLY A 75 -17.43 16.80 11.24
N ARG A 76 -18.25 16.67 12.29
CA ARG A 76 -18.14 17.44 13.53
C ARG A 76 -18.68 16.61 14.69
N THR A 77 -17.84 16.41 15.70
CA THR A 77 -18.15 15.69 16.95
C THR A 77 -18.12 16.57 18.19
N ASP A 78 -17.69 17.82 18.08
CA ASP A 78 -17.69 18.80 19.16
C ASP A 78 -17.85 20.25 18.65
N ALA A 79 -18.18 21.17 19.55
CA ALA A 79 -18.44 22.58 19.21
C ALA A 79 -17.17 23.45 19.17
N GLU A 80 -16.04 22.96 19.68
CA GLU A 80 -14.81 23.75 19.92
C GLU A 80 -13.82 23.63 18.76
N THR A 81 -13.66 22.43 18.21
CA THR A 81 -12.74 22.12 17.11
C THR A 81 -13.13 22.93 15.88
N CYS A 82 -12.15 23.68 15.34
CA CYS A 82 -12.33 24.50 14.15
C CYS A 82 -13.50 25.52 14.27
N SER A 83 -13.73 26.08 15.45
CA SER A 83 -14.84 26.99 15.76
C SER A 83 -14.54 28.48 15.57
N VAL A 84 -13.26 28.87 15.55
CA VAL A 84 -12.83 30.28 15.54
C VAL A 84 -13.41 31.01 14.33
N GLY A 85 -14.14 32.11 14.60
CA GLY A 85 -14.76 32.94 13.57
C GLY A 85 -15.98 32.31 12.88
N ARG A 86 -16.50 31.18 13.37
CA ARG A 86 -17.67 30.51 12.80
C ARG A 86 -18.97 30.90 13.53
N PRO A 87 -20.09 31.12 12.80
CA PRO A 87 -21.40 31.33 13.41
C PRO A 87 -21.83 30.11 14.24
N ALA A 88 -22.49 30.35 15.38
CA ALA A 88 -22.96 29.28 16.27
C ALA A 88 -23.82 28.23 15.55
N GLU A 89 -24.65 28.65 14.60
CA GLU A 89 -25.49 27.73 13.80
C GLU A 89 -24.67 26.67 13.04
N GLN A 90 -23.46 27.00 12.59
CA GLN A 90 -22.58 26.07 11.89
C GLN A 90 -21.87 25.07 12.82
N LEU A 91 -21.99 25.26 14.14
CA LEU A 91 -21.30 24.47 15.17
C LEU A 91 -22.27 23.59 16.00
N LYS A 92 -23.59 23.76 15.82
CA LYS A 92 -24.62 23.10 16.66
C LYS A 92 -24.68 21.59 16.51
N ASN A 93 -24.52 21.06 15.30
CA ASN A 93 -24.60 19.62 15.08
C ASN A 93 -23.23 18.97 15.33
N THR A 94 -23.12 18.31 16.47
CA THR A 94 -21.93 17.54 16.88
C THR A 94 -22.13 16.03 16.75
N GLN A 95 -23.17 15.59 16.03
CA GLN A 95 -23.42 14.19 15.70
C GLN A 95 -23.31 14.03 14.18
N CYS A 96 -22.24 14.59 13.61
CA CYS A 96 -21.98 14.58 12.18
C CYS A 96 -20.71 13.80 11.87
N SER A 97 -20.86 12.72 11.11
CA SER A 97 -19.75 11.93 10.62
C SER A 97 -20.10 11.34 9.26
N GLN A 98 -19.16 11.37 8.34
CA GLN A 98 -19.29 10.73 7.04
C GLN A 98 -18.90 9.25 7.11
N ASP A 99 -19.77 8.39 6.62
CA ASP A 99 -19.49 6.97 6.48
C ASP A 99 -18.43 6.73 5.39
N GLY A 100 -17.54 5.76 5.64
CA GLY A 100 -16.52 5.34 4.68
C GLY A 100 -15.26 6.21 4.63
N ALA A 101 -15.19 7.32 5.37
CA ALA A 101 -14.01 8.19 5.44
C ALA A 101 -12.72 7.40 5.76
N LEU A 102 -12.78 6.50 6.74
CA LEU A 102 -11.68 5.62 7.11
C LEU A 102 -11.16 4.78 5.93
N LYS A 103 -12.07 4.18 5.13
CA LYS A 103 -11.70 3.33 4.00
C LYS A 103 -10.97 4.13 2.93
N VAL A 104 -11.46 5.33 2.64
CA VAL A 104 -10.86 6.23 1.65
C VAL A 104 -9.44 6.60 2.07
N VAL A 105 -9.26 7.05 3.31
CA VAL A 105 -7.94 7.47 3.81
C VAL A 105 -6.98 6.29 3.95
N LYS A 106 -7.43 5.13 4.46
CA LYS A 106 -6.63 3.88 4.48
C LYS A 106 -6.10 3.53 3.10
N SER A 107 -7.00 3.47 2.11
CA SER A 107 -6.62 3.12 0.73
C SER A 107 -5.57 4.07 0.15
N ARG A 108 -5.56 5.32 0.60
CA ARG A 108 -4.65 6.34 0.10
C ARG A 108 -3.37 6.46 0.92
N CYS A 109 -3.35 6.14 2.21
CA CYS A 109 -2.23 6.47 3.10
C CYS A 109 -1.49 5.27 3.69
N ASP A 110 -2.13 4.12 3.83
CA ASP A 110 -1.50 2.97 4.49
C ASP A 110 -0.23 2.56 3.73
N GLY A 111 0.84 2.27 4.48
CA GLY A 111 2.16 1.92 3.95
C GLY A 111 2.99 3.10 3.42
N GLN A 112 2.43 4.30 3.26
CA GLN A 112 3.22 5.48 2.86
C GLN A 112 4.06 6.03 4.02
N LYS A 113 5.15 6.72 3.69
CA LYS A 113 5.91 7.54 4.67
C LYS A 113 5.25 8.88 4.91
N VAL A 114 4.73 9.49 3.85
CA VAL A 114 4.04 10.78 3.87
C VAL A 114 2.75 10.64 3.07
N CYS A 115 1.63 11.08 3.62
CA CYS A 115 0.35 11.12 2.91
C CYS A 115 -0.29 12.50 3.01
N GLU A 116 -0.66 13.07 1.86
CA GLU A 116 -1.29 14.40 1.79
C GLU A 116 -2.70 14.34 1.21
N ILE A 117 -3.72 14.52 2.04
CA ILE A 117 -5.13 14.35 1.68
C ILE A 117 -5.76 15.73 1.53
N ASN A 118 -6.28 16.03 0.34
CA ASN A 118 -7.10 17.22 0.15
C ASN A 118 -8.52 16.96 0.69
N THR A 119 -9.05 17.88 1.50
CA THR A 119 -10.39 17.76 2.12
C THR A 119 -11.53 17.70 1.10
N VAL A 120 -11.34 18.20 -0.12
CA VAL A 120 -12.29 18.08 -1.24
C VAL A 120 -12.63 16.63 -1.58
N LEU A 121 -11.74 15.67 -1.24
CA LEU A 121 -12.00 14.24 -1.36
C LEU A 121 -13.32 13.81 -0.68
N PHE A 122 -13.68 14.48 0.42
CA PHE A 122 -14.85 14.16 1.22
C PHE A 122 -16.13 14.89 0.78
N HIS A 123 -16.02 15.90 -0.09
CA HIS A 123 -17.14 16.75 -0.50
C HIS A 123 -18.16 16.04 -1.40
N THR A 124 -17.84 14.84 -1.87
CA THR A 124 -18.73 14.02 -2.72
C THR A 124 -20.01 13.58 -2.01
N SER A 125 -20.03 13.52 -0.68
CA SER A 125 -21.20 13.17 0.11
C SER A 125 -21.15 13.92 1.45
N ASP A 126 -21.70 15.14 1.48
CA ASP A 126 -21.73 15.94 2.71
C ASP A 126 -22.61 15.28 3.79
N PRO A 127 -22.03 14.88 4.95
CA PRO A 127 -22.79 14.22 6.02
C PRO A 127 -23.75 15.16 6.77
N CYS A 128 -23.53 16.48 6.73
CA CYS A 128 -24.34 17.44 7.47
C CYS A 128 -24.26 18.83 6.82
N TYR A 129 -25.16 19.08 5.87
CA TYR A 129 -25.20 20.34 5.13
C TYR A 129 -25.36 21.54 6.07
N GLY A 130 -24.61 22.62 5.80
CA GLY A 130 -24.63 23.85 6.59
C GLY A 130 -23.81 23.82 7.89
N ILE A 131 -23.26 22.66 8.26
CA ILE A 131 -22.39 22.49 9.42
C ILE A 131 -20.94 22.55 8.96
N TYR A 132 -20.13 23.31 9.69
CA TYR A 132 -18.72 23.45 9.38
C TYR A 132 -17.96 22.22 9.89
N LYS A 133 -17.20 21.56 9.03
CA LYS A 133 -16.60 20.24 9.30
C LYS A 133 -15.09 20.32 9.50
N TYR A 134 -14.50 19.22 9.93
CA TYR A 134 -13.07 18.98 9.98
C TYR A 134 -12.76 17.51 9.71
N VAL A 135 -11.54 17.25 9.29
CA VAL A 135 -10.97 15.91 9.22
C VAL A 135 -10.14 15.68 10.46
N ASP A 136 -10.44 14.62 11.22
CA ASP A 136 -9.67 14.18 12.37
C ASP A 136 -9.20 12.75 12.13
N THR A 137 -7.90 12.59 11.94
CA THR A 137 -7.27 11.32 11.57
C THR A 137 -6.31 10.89 12.68
N THR A 138 -6.50 9.68 13.19
CA THR A 138 -5.53 9.01 14.06
C THR A 138 -4.82 7.91 13.28
N TYR A 139 -3.50 7.87 13.35
CA TYR A 139 -2.67 6.86 12.69
C TYR A 139 -1.52 6.42 13.58
N THR A 140 -0.92 5.30 13.21
CA THR A 140 0.24 4.73 13.90
C THR A 140 1.42 4.63 12.95
N CYS A 141 2.60 4.96 13.44
CA CYS A 141 3.85 4.72 12.73
C CYS A 141 4.36 3.31 13.00
N PHE A 142 4.80 2.63 11.95
CA PHE A 142 5.33 1.27 12.02
C PHE A 142 6.59 1.14 11.14
N PRO A 143 7.47 0.15 11.37
CA PRO A 143 8.74 -0.02 10.67
C PRO A 143 8.55 -0.65 9.28
N ALA A 144 7.82 -0.01 8.38
CA ALA A 144 7.67 -0.53 7.03
C ALA A 144 9.04 -0.63 6.33
N ILE A 145 9.28 -1.78 5.71
CA ILE A 145 10.37 -1.97 4.76
C ILE A 145 9.85 -1.53 3.40
N HIS A 146 10.57 -0.62 2.75
CA HIS A 146 10.26 -0.12 1.40
C HIS A 146 11.20 -0.75 0.39
N SER A 147 10.64 -1.37 -0.64
CA SER A 147 11.37 -1.98 -1.74
C SER A 147 10.93 -1.37 -3.06
N VAL A 148 11.91 -1.03 -3.90
CA VAL A 148 11.69 -0.52 -5.25
C VAL A 148 12.31 -1.52 -6.23
N THR A 149 11.54 -1.95 -7.21
CA THR A 149 12.01 -2.84 -8.27
C THR A 149 11.61 -2.30 -9.64
N CYS A 150 12.58 -2.09 -10.52
CA CYS A 150 12.33 -1.55 -11.86
C CYS A 150 11.56 -2.54 -12.76
N GLU A 151 10.82 -2.02 -13.74
CA GLU A 151 10.19 -2.84 -14.79
C GLU A 151 11.22 -3.72 -15.51
N ASP A 152 10.82 -4.96 -15.79
CA ASP A 152 11.62 -6.08 -16.31
C ASP A 152 12.61 -6.72 -15.33
N SER A 153 12.61 -6.31 -14.05
CA SER A 153 13.41 -6.94 -12.98
C SER A 153 12.58 -7.90 -12.12
N LEU A 154 13.26 -8.67 -11.27
CA LEU A 154 12.63 -9.54 -10.27
C LEU A 154 12.61 -8.85 -8.91
N ALA A 155 11.42 -8.67 -8.35
CA ALA A 155 11.24 -8.20 -6.98
C ALA A 155 11.50 -9.37 -6.03
N ASN A 156 12.38 -9.16 -5.06
CA ASN A 156 12.69 -10.13 -4.01
C ASN A 156 12.43 -9.50 -2.65
N LEU A 157 11.28 -9.83 -2.06
CA LEU A 157 10.92 -9.36 -0.73
C LEU A 157 11.20 -10.48 0.27
N GLN A 158 11.91 -10.18 1.35
CA GLN A 158 12.38 -11.18 2.31
C GLN A 158 12.15 -10.73 3.75
N CYS A 159 11.88 -11.71 4.60
CA CYS A 159 11.81 -11.66 6.05
C CYS A 159 12.69 -12.77 6.64
N ASP A 160 12.98 -12.70 7.93
CA ASP A 160 13.76 -13.73 8.60
C ASP A 160 12.98 -15.05 8.72
N GLU A 161 13.69 -16.15 8.93
CA GLU A 161 13.07 -17.46 9.13
C GLU A 161 12.09 -17.44 10.31
N GLY A 162 10.88 -17.98 10.11
CA GLY A 162 9.79 -17.95 11.08
C GLY A 162 8.94 -16.69 11.05
N GLN A 163 9.24 -15.72 10.19
CA GLN A 163 8.41 -14.53 9.96
C GLN A 163 7.52 -14.67 8.72
N VAL A 164 6.39 -13.98 8.77
CA VAL A 164 5.40 -13.81 7.71
C VAL A 164 5.52 -12.39 7.17
N LEU A 165 5.54 -12.29 5.84
CA LEU A 165 5.56 -11.04 5.12
C LEU A 165 4.13 -10.48 4.95
N LEU A 166 3.89 -9.27 5.44
CA LEU A 166 2.62 -8.55 5.29
C LEU A 166 2.82 -7.32 4.41
N ILE A 167 2.19 -7.30 3.23
CA ILE A 167 2.21 -6.14 2.33
C ILE A 167 1.13 -5.15 2.78
N HIS A 168 1.53 -3.89 3.01
CA HIS A 168 0.63 -2.79 3.34
C HIS A 168 0.25 -1.97 2.11
N ARG A 169 1.20 -1.77 1.20
CA ARG A 169 1.00 -1.02 -0.04
C ARG A 169 1.87 -1.59 -1.15
N ALA A 170 1.32 -1.64 -2.35
CA ALA A 170 2.08 -1.94 -3.56
C ALA A 170 1.55 -1.10 -4.71
N ASP A 171 2.43 -0.36 -5.38
CA ASP A 171 2.09 0.49 -6.51
C ASP A 171 3.00 0.20 -7.69
N TYR A 172 2.37 -0.02 -8.85
CA TYR A 172 3.09 -0.17 -10.11
C TYR A 172 2.88 1.08 -10.97
N GLY A 173 3.97 1.73 -11.36
CA GLY A 173 3.89 2.99 -12.08
C GLY A 173 5.19 3.80 -12.04
N ARG A 174 5.07 5.11 -11.96
CA ARG A 174 6.17 6.07 -11.79
C ARG A 174 5.64 7.29 -11.06
N HIS A 175 6.28 7.62 -9.93
CA HIS A 175 5.96 8.74 -9.05
C HIS A 175 7.04 9.83 -9.05
N ASP A 176 8.21 9.55 -9.62
CA ASP A 176 9.29 10.51 -9.78
C ASP A 176 10.17 10.22 -11.02
N ALA A 177 10.96 11.21 -11.42
CA ALA A 177 11.80 11.15 -12.62
C ALA A 177 13.16 10.48 -12.41
N THR A 178 13.53 10.19 -11.15
CA THR A 178 14.88 9.76 -10.75
C THR A 178 14.96 8.26 -10.46
N THR A 179 13.90 7.67 -9.92
CA THR A 179 13.80 6.24 -9.62
C THR A 179 13.80 5.44 -10.92
N CYS A 180 14.65 4.40 -10.96
CA CYS A 180 14.81 3.53 -12.13
C CYS A 180 15.07 4.32 -13.44
N SER A 181 15.89 5.37 -13.39
CA SER A 181 16.15 6.30 -14.51
C SER A 181 17.41 5.99 -15.32
N PHE A 182 18.28 5.11 -14.84
CA PHE A 182 19.57 4.83 -15.47
C PHE A 182 19.42 4.36 -16.93
N ASN A 183 20.11 5.03 -17.85
CA ASN A 183 20.07 4.78 -19.30
C ASN A 183 18.65 4.81 -19.92
N ARG A 184 17.74 5.60 -19.34
CA ARG A 184 16.39 5.79 -19.90
C ARG A 184 16.24 7.14 -20.60
N PRO A 185 15.53 7.20 -21.74
CA PRO A 185 15.24 8.46 -22.41
C PRO A 185 14.27 9.31 -21.59
N ALA A 186 14.41 10.62 -21.64
CA ALA A 186 13.58 11.55 -20.87
C ALA A 186 12.06 11.37 -21.13
N SER A 187 11.68 11.00 -22.35
CA SER A 187 10.27 10.72 -22.72
C SER A 187 9.64 9.60 -21.87
N GLN A 188 10.43 8.65 -21.38
CA GLN A 188 9.95 7.55 -20.54
C GLN A 188 9.87 7.93 -19.04
N LEU A 189 10.40 9.09 -18.64
CA LEU A 189 10.55 9.51 -17.24
C LEU A 189 9.64 10.69 -16.84
N GLN A 190 9.02 11.36 -17.81
CA GLN A 190 8.23 12.57 -17.57
C GLN A 190 6.89 12.32 -16.87
N ASN A 191 6.26 11.17 -17.12
CA ASN A 191 4.95 10.86 -16.53
C ASN A 191 5.11 10.31 -15.11
N VAL A 192 5.18 11.23 -14.15
CA VAL A 192 5.33 10.96 -12.70
C VAL A 192 4.00 10.88 -11.95
N GLN A 193 2.88 10.94 -12.65
CA GLN A 193 1.54 10.75 -12.08
C GLN A 193 0.96 9.40 -12.50
N CYS A 194 1.81 8.49 -12.95
CA CYS A 194 1.41 7.16 -13.34
C CYS A 194 1.39 6.26 -12.11
N SER A 195 0.22 5.89 -11.63
CA SER A 195 0.10 4.99 -10.48
C SER A 195 -1.02 4.00 -10.67
N LYS A 196 -0.74 2.73 -10.37
CA LYS A 196 -1.74 1.70 -10.21
C LYS A 196 -1.50 0.95 -8.91
N GLN A 197 -2.35 1.24 -7.95
CA GLN A 197 -2.35 0.52 -6.69
C GLN A 197 -2.80 -0.91 -6.92
N ILE A 198 -1.99 -1.85 -6.46
CA ILE A 198 -2.22 -3.27 -6.60
C ILE A 198 -3.12 -3.72 -5.45
N ASN A 199 -4.39 -3.32 -5.49
CA ASN A 199 -5.41 -3.68 -4.49
C ASN A 199 -5.92 -5.12 -4.66
N LYS A 200 -5.46 -5.83 -5.71
CA LYS A 200 -5.96 -7.16 -6.14
C LYS A 200 -4.91 -8.28 -6.03
N VAL A 201 -4.02 -8.23 -5.03
CA VAL A 201 -3.12 -9.37 -4.68
C VAL A 201 -3.88 -10.52 -3.98
N ALA A 202 -5.22 -10.55 -4.12
CA ALA A 202 -6.06 -11.66 -3.66
C ALA A 202 -6.73 -12.46 -4.81
N GLU A 203 -6.66 -12.04 -6.08
CA GLU A 203 -7.45 -12.71 -7.15
C GLU A 203 -6.70 -13.12 -8.42
N ARG A 204 -5.39 -12.87 -8.56
CA ARG A 204 -4.62 -13.55 -9.63
C ARG A 204 -3.21 -13.98 -9.28
N TYR A 205 -2.72 -13.50 -8.15
CA TYR A 205 -1.75 -14.20 -7.34
C TYR A 205 -2.35 -14.10 -5.95
N SER A 206 -3.01 -15.16 -5.49
CA SER A 206 -3.38 -15.29 -4.09
C SER A 206 -2.08 -15.39 -3.30
N CYS A 207 -1.40 -14.26 -3.11
CA CYS A 207 -0.38 -14.19 -2.10
C CYS A 207 -1.05 -13.92 -0.75
N ARG A 208 -1.92 -14.85 -0.34
CA ARG A 208 -1.92 -15.28 1.07
C ARG A 208 -0.60 -16.03 1.27
N LEU A 209 0.54 -15.35 1.15
CA LEU A 209 1.83 -15.98 1.31
C LEU A 209 2.23 -15.82 2.77
N SER A 210 1.82 -16.80 3.57
CA SER A 210 2.52 -17.17 4.80
C SER A 210 3.91 -17.73 4.45
N PHE A 211 4.73 -16.94 3.74
CA PHE A 211 6.09 -17.29 3.34
C PHE A 211 7.01 -16.11 3.65
N PHE A 212 8.21 -16.40 4.13
CA PHE A 212 9.22 -15.40 4.45
C PHE A 212 9.85 -14.75 3.20
N THR A 213 9.58 -15.26 1.99
CA THR A 213 10.13 -14.73 0.73
C THR A 213 9.07 -14.64 -0.37
N VAL A 214 9.07 -13.55 -1.13
CA VAL A 214 8.24 -13.34 -2.33
C VAL A 214 9.13 -12.97 -3.51
N LEU A 215 9.03 -13.74 -4.60
CA LEU A 215 9.67 -13.47 -5.88
C LEU A 215 8.61 -13.14 -6.94
N SER A 216 8.73 -11.99 -7.60
CA SER A 216 7.78 -11.59 -8.65
C SER A 216 8.45 -10.87 -9.80
N LYS A 217 8.05 -11.18 -11.04
CA LYS A 217 8.49 -10.45 -12.24
C LYS A 217 7.73 -9.14 -12.34
N VAL A 218 8.45 -8.03 -12.33
CA VAL A 218 7.85 -6.70 -12.47
C VAL A 218 7.64 -6.41 -13.95
N SER A 219 6.39 -6.45 -14.41
CA SER A 219 6.07 -6.16 -15.81
C SER A 219 4.61 -5.80 -16.02
N GLY A 220 4.34 -5.07 -17.12
CA GLY A 220 2.98 -4.74 -17.53
C GLY A 220 2.09 -5.95 -17.83
N SER A 221 2.67 -7.13 -18.14
CA SER A 221 1.89 -8.36 -18.32
C SER A 221 1.35 -8.95 -17.02
N VAL A 222 2.04 -8.72 -15.90
CA VAL A 222 1.65 -9.20 -14.57
C VAL A 222 0.67 -8.24 -13.91
N PHE A 223 0.96 -6.93 -13.96
CA PHE A 223 0.19 -5.92 -13.23
C PHE A 223 -0.81 -5.17 -14.11
N GLY A 224 -0.77 -5.35 -15.44
CA GLY A 224 -1.39 -4.45 -16.42
C GLY A 224 -0.59 -3.16 -16.58
N ASP A 225 -0.57 -2.57 -17.77
CA ASP A 225 0.14 -1.32 -18.03
C ASP A 225 -0.74 -0.09 -17.70
N PRO A 226 -0.40 0.70 -16.66
CA PRO A 226 -1.15 1.91 -16.32
C PRO A 226 -0.83 3.12 -17.20
N CYS A 227 0.32 3.14 -17.88
CA CYS A 227 0.77 4.29 -18.64
C CYS A 227 1.75 3.86 -19.74
N TYR A 228 1.19 3.58 -20.92
CA TYR A 228 1.96 3.18 -22.09
C TYR A 228 3.05 4.21 -22.42
N GLY A 229 4.25 3.73 -22.77
CA GLY A 229 5.39 4.58 -23.12
C GLY A 229 6.13 5.18 -21.92
N THR A 230 5.67 4.97 -20.69
CA THR A 230 6.39 5.34 -19.47
C THR A 230 7.09 4.12 -18.91
N TYR A 231 8.39 4.25 -18.59
CA TYR A 231 9.12 3.18 -17.93
C TYR A 231 8.72 3.14 -16.45
N LYS A 232 8.30 1.99 -15.93
CA LYS A 232 7.70 1.91 -14.59
C LYS A 232 8.62 1.22 -13.59
N TYR A 233 8.18 1.22 -12.33
CA TYR A 233 8.74 0.45 -11.25
C TYR A 233 7.62 0.05 -10.29
N LEU A 234 7.89 -1.00 -9.51
CA LEU A 234 7.06 -1.47 -8.42
C LEU A 234 7.64 -0.90 -7.12
N GLU A 235 6.83 -0.17 -6.37
CA GLU A 235 7.10 0.20 -4.98
C GLU A 235 6.27 -0.66 -4.05
N VAL A 236 6.89 -1.28 -3.04
CA VAL A 236 6.21 -2.10 -2.04
C VAL A 236 6.60 -1.65 -0.65
N ALA A 237 5.60 -1.40 0.20
CA ALA A 237 5.75 -1.23 1.63
C ALA A 237 5.23 -2.49 2.34
N TYR A 238 6.09 -3.18 3.08
CA TYR A 238 5.75 -4.41 3.79
C TYR A 238 6.37 -4.46 5.19
N SER A 239 5.91 -5.39 6.03
CA SER A 239 6.51 -5.70 7.32
C SER A 239 6.65 -7.20 7.52
N CYS A 240 7.48 -7.58 8.48
CA CYS A 240 7.72 -8.96 8.87
C CYS A 240 7.18 -9.19 10.28
N HIS A 241 6.35 -10.21 10.45
CA HIS A 241 5.76 -10.56 11.74
C HIS A 241 6.04 -12.02 12.04
N PHE A 242 6.39 -12.37 13.27
CA PHE A 242 6.39 -13.79 13.64
C PHE A 242 4.96 -14.33 13.50
N ALA A 243 4.80 -15.50 12.91
CA ALA A 243 3.53 -16.20 12.97
C ALA A 243 3.28 -16.51 14.45
N ASP A 244 2.37 -15.78 15.09
CA ASP A 244 1.93 -16.17 16.42
C ASP A 244 1.34 -17.57 16.29
N GLU A 245 2.03 -18.57 16.84
CA GLU A 245 1.49 -19.91 17.05
C GLU A 245 0.35 -19.78 18.07
N SER A 246 -0.87 -19.59 17.58
CA SER A 246 -2.09 -19.72 18.37
C SER A 246 -2.50 -21.18 18.50
#